data_AF-A0A8H6MXG4-F1
#
_entry.id   AF-A0A8H6MXG4-F1
#
_cell.length_a   1.000
_cell.length_b   1.000
_cell.length_c   1.000
_cell.angle_alpha   90.00
_cell.angle_beta   90.00
_cell.angle_gamma   90.00
#
_symmetry.space_group_name_H-M   'P 1'
#
loop_
_entity.id
_entity.type
_entity.pdbx_description
1 polymer ?
#
loop_
_entity_poly.entity_id
_entity_poly.type
_entity_poly.pdbx_seq_one_letter_code
_entity_poly.pdbx_strand_id
1 'polypeptide(L)'
;MEGAIMAAFYKSVEELRRATRFQCSSGNFTFDESQTLGACHRCNDVTSQLVEREGGFDDFLDTMAKYEHGWKYPPANALYLSNGHLITNSNGCRLYDNDGDCPTSRFTSTTFGTGNPNKTVSMKGVDTLLWSMSFIYPNFAALSNSGLFAPSMLGSKGNQGNAPAVTWPTIKLDASECALYYCLKNVTSTVKVNELTESFTEFDGVTRTPGSRNDIGSSSQVQDLLRENARKSEFQAPADEARSLEFHKMWSVLGYNSLGLRDPSRPLLRSAEVQEDSIKSLSAHFQGLFRWKAWFDNATIRESLQNISGIMGLEDAVGFNGATTLEWLRQEEVVDQKSRPPMLGQLMPLSPPDHRKITSIFERMAFSMTNEMRRTSQPEDQAGYGRATMTHTGLVGGPIVLYRVVWPWVALHVASVVCACIFLLMTVYSSDHQDDAPLWKSSSLAAIRRGHDIGDLFGSAGSSVRDMEDIARRTYVGKRRINQEEAKPWIEETVEPAAKPRMEPRTP
;
A
#
# COMPACT_ATOMS: atom_id res chain seq x y z
N MET A 1 -16.04 -9.68 -5.87
CA MET A 1 -16.45 -8.79 -4.74
C MET A 1 -15.98 -9.28 -3.37
N GLU A 2 -16.32 -10.49 -2.91
CA GLU A 2 -15.91 -10.98 -1.57
C GLU A 2 -14.38 -10.94 -1.36
N GLY A 3 -13.62 -11.41 -2.34
CA GLY A 3 -12.15 -11.32 -2.31
C GLY A 3 -11.62 -9.88 -2.24
N ALA A 4 -12.36 -8.91 -2.78
CA ALA A 4 -11.99 -7.50 -2.70
C ALA A 4 -12.19 -6.95 -1.28
N ILE A 5 -13.28 -7.32 -0.60
CA ILE A 5 -13.51 -6.99 0.81
C ILE A 5 -12.41 -7.61 1.68
N MET A 6 -12.12 -8.90 1.47
CA MET A 6 -11.09 -9.61 2.22
C MET A 6 -9.69 -9.03 2.03
N ALA A 7 -9.37 -8.55 0.82
CA ALA A 7 -8.07 -7.94 0.53
C ALA A 7 -7.79 -6.70 1.41
N ALA A 8 -8.82 -6.00 1.89
CA ALA A 8 -8.65 -4.82 2.72
C ALA A 8 -8.02 -5.11 4.10
N PHE A 9 -8.17 -6.34 4.61
CA PHE A 9 -7.58 -6.74 5.89
C PHE A 9 -6.09 -7.04 5.78
N TYR A 10 -5.66 -7.58 4.63
CA TYR A 10 -4.32 -8.14 4.47
C TYR A 10 -3.39 -7.30 3.59
N LYS A 11 -3.93 -6.42 2.73
CA LYS A 11 -3.13 -5.58 1.83
C LYS A 11 -3.08 -4.14 2.32
N SER A 12 -1.99 -3.45 1.98
CA SER A 12 -1.85 -1.99 2.10
C SER A 12 -2.64 -1.26 1.01
N VAL A 13 -2.87 0.04 1.19
CA VAL A 13 -3.54 0.88 0.17
C VAL A 13 -2.68 0.93 -1.10
N GLU A 14 -1.36 0.98 -0.95
CA GLU A 14 -0.38 1.01 -2.04
C GLU A 14 -0.41 -0.29 -2.86
N GLU A 15 -0.47 -1.44 -2.20
CA GLU A 15 -0.63 -2.73 -2.87
C GLU A 15 -1.96 -2.83 -3.61
N LEU A 16 -3.05 -2.29 -3.03
CA LEU A 16 -4.35 -2.26 -3.70
C LEU A 16 -4.33 -1.32 -4.91
N ARG A 17 -3.66 -0.17 -4.83
CA ARG A 17 -3.43 0.76 -5.96
C ARG A 17 -2.67 0.09 -7.10
N ARG A 18 -1.71 -0.78 -6.78
CA ARG A 18 -0.89 -1.52 -7.76
C ARG A 18 -1.49 -2.84 -8.22
N ALA A 19 -2.54 -3.33 -7.57
CA ALA A 19 -3.16 -4.62 -7.90
C ALA A 19 -3.90 -4.60 -9.24
N THR A 20 -4.16 -3.41 -9.81
CA THR A 20 -4.72 -3.24 -11.14
C THR A 20 -3.68 -3.60 -12.19
N ARG A 21 -3.74 -4.86 -12.66
CA ARG A 21 -2.93 -5.30 -13.80
C ARG A 21 -3.31 -4.49 -15.03
N PHE A 22 -2.33 -3.87 -15.66
CA PHE A 22 -2.52 -3.09 -16.87
C PHE A 22 -1.48 -3.47 -17.92
N GLN A 23 -1.83 -3.31 -19.18
CA GLN A 23 -0.93 -3.52 -20.31
C GLN A 23 -0.85 -2.23 -21.12
N CYS A 24 0.38 -1.80 -21.41
CA CYS A 24 0.70 -0.45 -21.85
C CYS A 24 1.82 -0.59 -22.89
N SER A 25 1.55 -0.30 -24.16
CA SER A 25 2.48 -0.59 -25.26
C SER A 25 3.68 0.37 -25.36
N SER A 26 3.57 1.61 -24.88
CA SER A 26 4.60 2.66 -24.97
C SER A 26 5.28 3.05 -23.65
N GLY A 27 4.85 2.51 -22.50
CA GLY A 27 5.42 2.81 -21.17
C GLY A 27 5.02 4.16 -20.54
N ASN A 28 4.37 5.08 -21.26
CA ASN A 28 3.90 6.37 -20.74
C ASN A 28 2.49 6.72 -21.25
N PHE A 29 1.52 6.38 -20.39
CA PHE A 29 0.04 6.44 -20.47
C PHE A 29 -0.56 7.66 -19.75
N THR A 30 -1.33 8.53 -20.42
CA THR A 30 -2.32 9.38 -19.75
C THR A 30 -3.72 9.05 -20.24
N PHE A 31 -4.66 8.89 -19.31
CA PHE A 31 -6.07 8.66 -19.61
C PHE A 31 -6.87 9.93 -19.32
N ASP A 32 -7.93 10.15 -20.10
CA ASP A 32 -8.92 11.16 -19.75
C ASP A 32 -9.62 10.78 -18.45
N GLU A 33 -10.09 11.80 -17.73
CA GLU A 33 -10.84 11.58 -16.49
C GLU A 33 -12.08 10.74 -16.79
N SER A 34 -12.24 9.63 -16.06
CA SER A 34 -13.36 8.72 -16.25
C SER A 34 -14.21 8.65 -14.99
N GLN A 35 -15.52 8.57 -15.18
CA GLN A 35 -16.46 8.42 -14.08
C GLN A 35 -16.76 6.95 -13.82
N THR A 36 -16.95 6.60 -12.56
CA THR A 36 -17.29 5.25 -12.19
C THR A 36 -18.13 5.17 -10.92
N LEU A 37 -18.93 4.10 -10.84
CA LEU A 37 -19.53 3.64 -9.60
C LEU A 37 -18.43 3.08 -8.69
N GLY A 38 -18.48 3.43 -7.42
CA GLY A 38 -17.59 2.85 -6.43
C GLY A 38 -18.22 2.71 -5.06
N ALA A 39 -17.40 2.23 -4.14
CA ALA A 39 -17.68 2.26 -2.71
C ALA A 39 -16.87 3.40 -2.10
N CYS A 40 -17.53 4.26 -1.33
CA CYS A 40 -16.90 5.31 -0.53
C CYS A 40 -16.92 4.92 0.94
N HIS A 41 -16.11 5.62 1.73
CA HIS A 41 -16.07 5.43 3.16
C HIS A 41 -16.18 6.77 3.88
N ARG A 42 -16.75 6.74 5.08
CA ARG A 42 -16.80 7.89 5.98
C ARG A 42 -16.63 7.37 7.40
N CYS A 43 -15.79 8.04 8.19
CA CYS A 43 -15.63 7.74 9.60
C CYS A 43 -15.84 9.02 10.40
N ASN A 44 -16.70 8.96 11.41
CA ASN A 44 -16.97 10.07 12.31
C ASN A 44 -16.52 9.71 13.72
N ASP A 45 -15.96 10.68 14.42
CA ASP A 45 -15.72 10.59 15.86
C ASP A 45 -17.08 10.76 16.58
N VAL A 46 -17.44 9.76 17.38
CA VAL A 46 -18.68 9.73 18.17
C VAL A 46 -18.37 9.58 19.67
N THR A 47 -17.13 9.88 20.09
CA THR A 47 -16.68 9.79 21.49
C THR A 47 -17.56 10.59 22.44
N SER A 48 -17.99 11.78 22.02
CA SER A 48 -18.89 12.65 22.79
C SER A 48 -20.31 12.09 22.99
N GLN A 49 -20.67 11.03 22.29
CA GLN A 49 -21.98 10.37 22.38
C GLN A 49 -21.96 9.12 23.27
N LEU A 50 -20.81 8.79 23.86
CA LEU A 50 -20.71 7.71 24.85
C LEU A 50 -21.46 8.10 26.13
N VAL A 51 -22.32 7.20 26.58
CA VAL A 51 -23.05 7.33 27.84
C VAL A 51 -22.60 6.23 28.79
N GLU A 52 -22.28 6.59 30.03
CA GLU A 52 -21.98 5.63 31.08
C GLU A 52 -23.27 5.19 31.78
N ARG A 53 -23.36 3.89 32.08
CA ARG A 53 -24.42 3.29 32.88
C ARG A 53 -23.84 2.47 34.01
N GLU A 54 -24.26 2.77 35.24
CA GLU A 54 -23.88 2.03 36.43
C GLU A 54 -24.78 0.80 36.65
N GLY A 55 -24.15 -0.35 36.90
CA GLY A 55 -24.81 -1.58 37.34
C GLY A 55 -25.66 -2.32 36.29
N GLY A 56 -25.95 -3.59 36.56
CA GLY A 56 -26.82 -4.44 35.73
C GLY A 56 -26.13 -5.13 34.54
N PHE A 57 -24.80 -5.09 34.46
CA PHE A 57 -24.01 -5.72 33.38
C PHE A 57 -23.21 -6.94 33.84
N ASP A 58 -23.26 -7.30 35.12
CA ASP A 58 -22.57 -8.43 35.71
C ASP A 58 -23.07 -9.76 35.14
N ASP A 59 -24.40 -9.95 35.06
CA ASP A 59 -25.00 -11.13 34.42
C ASP A 59 -24.70 -11.20 32.92
N PHE A 60 -24.52 -10.05 32.26
CA PHE A 60 -24.14 -10.00 30.85
C PHE A 60 -22.69 -10.42 30.64
N LEU A 61 -21.77 -9.85 31.42
CA LEU A 61 -20.38 -10.25 31.43
C LEU A 61 -20.27 -11.75 31.72
N ASP A 62 -21.04 -12.26 32.68
CA ASP A 62 -21.11 -13.68 32.98
C ASP A 62 -21.67 -14.49 31.83
N THR A 63 -22.73 -14.05 31.14
CA THR A 63 -23.30 -14.78 30.01
C THR A 63 -22.32 -14.85 28.82
N MET A 64 -21.65 -13.73 28.55
CA MET A 64 -20.65 -13.63 27.48
C MET A 64 -19.37 -14.41 27.84
N ALA A 65 -18.98 -14.39 29.12
CA ALA A 65 -17.82 -15.09 29.65
C ALA A 65 -18.08 -16.56 30.04
N LYS A 66 -19.32 -17.01 30.27
CA LYS A 66 -19.71 -18.42 30.56
C LYS A 66 -19.55 -19.33 29.36
N TYR A 67 -19.52 -18.76 28.16
CA TYR A 67 -18.93 -19.43 27.02
C TYR A 67 -17.44 -19.78 27.23
N GLU A 68 -16.82 -19.26 28.29
CA GLU A 68 -15.40 -19.41 28.64
C GLU A 68 -15.08 -19.65 30.14
N HIS A 69 -15.96 -19.52 31.16
CA HIS A 69 -15.96 -20.14 32.53
C HIS A 69 -16.95 -19.46 33.54
N GLY A 70 -17.49 -20.22 34.51
CA GLY A 70 -18.56 -19.81 35.44
C GLY A 70 -18.12 -19.19 36.78
N TRP A 71 -17.68 -17.93 36.75
CA TRP A 71 -17.28 -17.14 37.93
C TRP A 71 -18.39 -16.18 38.38
N LYS A 72 -18.35 -15.73 39.64
CA LYS A 72 -19.23 -14.66 40.16
C LYS A 72 -18.49 -13.32 40.07
N TYR A 73 -19.06 -12.35 39.34
CA TYR A 73 -18.38 -11.09 39.02
C TYR A 73 -18.68 -9.97 40.05
N PRO A 74 -17.75 -9.02 40.22
CA PRO A 74 -18.05 -7.74 40.85
C PRO A 74 -19.14 -6.97 40.08
N PRO A 75 -19.75 -5.93 40.69
CA PRO A 75 -20.64 -5.02 39.96
C PRO A 75 -19.92 -4.45 38.72
N ALA A 76 -20.62 -4.45 37.60
CA ALA A 76 -20.08 -4.00 36.32
C ALA A 76 -20.84 -2.78 35.78
N ASN A 77 -20.09 -1.82 35.26
CA ASN A 77 -20.60 -0.65 34.54
C ASN A 77 -20.34 -0.83 33.04
N ALA A 78 -21.14 -0.16 32.21
CA ALA A 78 -20.93 -0.12 30.77
C ALA A 78 -20.90 1.30 30.24
N LEU A 79 -20.15 1.50 29.15
CA LEU A 79 -20.26 2.67 28.29
C LEU A 79 -20.90 2.23 26.98
N TYR A 80 -21.89 2.99 26.50
CA TYR A 80 -22.67 2.60 25.33
C TYR A 80 -22.99 3.78 24.41
N LEU A 81 -23.33 3.45 23.18
CA LEU A 81 -23.78 4.37 22.13
C LEU A 81 -25.29 4.18 21.89
N SER A 82 -25.93 5.18 21.27
CA SER A 82 -27.38 5.16 20.99
C SER A 82 -27.83 4.05 20.05
N ASN A 83 -26.90 3.44 19.30
CA ASN A 83 -27.15 2.27 18.47
C ASN A 83 -26.96 0.95 19.26
N GLY A 84 -26.80 0.98 20.57
CA GLY A 84 -26.68 -0.22 21.43
C GLY A 84 -25.33 -0.94 21.39
N HIS A 85 -24.32 -0.41 20.68
CA HIS A 85 -22.94 -0.84 20.92
C HIS A 85 -22.53 -0.42 22.33
N LEU A 86 -22.03 -1.37 23.12
CA LEU A 86 -21.50 -1.13 24.44
C LEU A 86 -20.16 -1.82 24.68
N ILE A 87 -19.41 -1.29 25.64
CA ILE A 87 -18.23 -1.89 26.24
C ILE A 87 -18.45 -1.94 27.75
N THR A 88 -18.14 -3.08 28.36
CA THR A 88 -18.38 -3.32 29.78
C THR A 88 -17.20 -4.04 30.43
N ASN A 89 -17.00 -3.75 31.72
CA ASN A 89 -16.04 -4.45 32.58
C ASN A 89 -16.48 -4.33 34.05
N SER A 90 -15.87 -5.16 34.90
CA SER A 90 -16.04 -5.11 36.35
C SER A 90 -15.40 -3.85 36.92
N ASN A 91 -16.09 -3.18 37.85
CA ASN A 91 -15.60 -1.95 38.48
C ASN A 91 -14.33 -2.19 39.31
N GLY A 92 -13.40 -1.24 39.24
CA GLY A 92 -12.10 -1.34 39.94
C GLY A 92 -11.05 -2.19 39.22
N CYS A 93 -11.41 -2.90 38.15
CA CYS A 93 -10.47 -3.72 37.40
C CYS A 93 -9.57 -2.88 36.49
N ARG A 94 -8.29 -3.24 36.47
CA ARG A 94 -7.26 -2.63 35.62
C ARG A 94 -7.32 -3.18 34.22
N LEU A 95 -6.91 -2.37 33.25
CA LEU A 95 -6.67 -2.87 31.89
C LEU A 95 -5.46 -3.79 31.85
N TYR A 96 -5.62 -4.96 31.22
CA TYR A 96 -4.53 -5.90 30.92
C TYR A 96 -3.76 -6.40 32.16
N ASP A 97 -4.31 -6.29 33.38
CA ASP A 97 -3.69 -6.79 34.61
C ASP A 97 -4.42 -8.04 35.08
N ASN A 98 -3.68 -9.11 35.38
CA ASN A 98 -4.22 -10.37 35.88
C ASN A 98 -4.25 -10.41 37.41
N ASP A 99 -4.88 -9.41 38.02
CA ASP A 99 -5.07 -9.45 39.46
C ASP A 99 -6.10 -10.53 39.83
N GLY A 100 -5.79 -11.36 40.82
CA GLY A 100 -6.63 -12.50 41.21
C GLY A 100 -8.02 -12.11 41.71
N ASP A 101 -8.17 -10.85 42.14
CA ASP A 101 -9.43 -10.25 42.61
C ASP A 101 -10.32 -9.76 41.45
N CYS A 102 -9.77 -9.65 40.24
CA CYS A 102 -10.51 -9.34 39.01
C CYS A 102 -10.61 -10.61 38.16
N PRO A 103 -11.67 -11.43 38.33
CA PRO A 103 -11.88 -12.62 37.51
C PRO A 103 -11.97 -12.28 36.00
N THR A 104 -12.27 -11.01 35.69
CA THR A 104 -12.17 -10.39 34.36
C THR A 104 -11.08 -9.32 34.32
N SER A 105 -9.82 -9.70 34.15
CA SER A 105 -8.81 -8.83 33.51
C SER A 105 -9.17 -8.43 32.05
N ARG A 106 -10.47 -8.42 31.72
CA ARG A 106 -11.08 -8.66 30.42
C ARG A 106 -12.27 -7.70 30.27
N PHE A 107 -12.14 -6.63 29.49
CA PHE A 107 -13.32 -5.90 29.04
C PHE A 107 -13.99 -6.67 27.90
N THR A 108 -15.31 -6.63 27.84
CA THR A 108 -16.10 -7.17 26.73
C THR A 108 -16.67 -5.99 25.96
N SER A 109 -16.25 -5.86 24.70
CA SER A 109 -16.86 -4.91 23.76
C SER A 109 -17.82 -5.67 22.86
N THR A 110 -19.09 -5.28 22.84
CA THR A 110 -20.00 -5.73 21.78
C THR A 110 -19.62 -5.04 20.47
N THR A 111 -20.31 -5.37 19.39
CA THR A 111 -20.20 -4.65 18.13
C THR A 111 -21.59 -4.49 17.55
N PHE A 112 -21.87 -3.31 17.02
CA PHE A 112 -23.08 -3.01 16.27
C PHE A 112 -22.68 -2.56 14.86
N GLY A 113 -23.22 -3.24 13.86
CA GLY A 113 -23.15 -2.86 12.45
C GLY A 113 -24.44 -3.18 11.69
N THR A 114 -24.78 -2.29 10.76
CA THR A 114 -26.08 -2.28 10.05
C THR A 114 -25.93 -1.69 8.66
N GLY A 115 -26.80 -2.10 7.74
CA GLY A 115 -27.01 -1.41 6.46
C GLY A 115 -28.13 -0.37 6.52
N ASN A 116 -28.81 -0.21 7.67
CA ASN A 116 -29.90 0.73 7.85
C ASN A 116 -29.41 2.07 8.45
N PRO A 117 -29.50 3.19 7.71
CA PRO A 117 -29.09 4.51 8.21
C PRO A 117 -29.80 4.93 9.50
N ASN A 118 -31.06 4.54 9.71
CA ASN A 118 -31.83 4.95 10.89
C ASN A 118 -31.29 4.33 12.20
N LYS A 119 -30.58 3.21 12.09
CA LYS A 119 -29.97 2.50 13.22
C LYS A 119 -28.51 2.89 13.47
N THR A 120 -27.99 3.85 12.70
CA THR A 120 -26.63 4.38 12.87
C THR A 120 -26.60 5.53 13.87
N VAL A 121 -25.42 5.79 14.43
CA VAL A 121 -25.21 6.90 15.39
C VAL A 121 -25.17 8.23 14.64
N SER A 122 -24.36 8.29 13.58
CA SER A 122 -23.98 9.51 12.85
C SER A 122 -24.25 9.45 11.34
N MET A 123 -24.60 8.28 10.78
CA MET A 123 -24.73 8.04 9.33
C MET A 123 -26.18 8.10 8.81
N LYS A 124 -27.09 8.72 9.57
CA LYS A 124 -28.53 8.81 9.25
C LYS A 124 -28.84 9.47 7.90
N GLY A 125 -27.94 10.33 7.41
CA GLY A 125 -28.08 11.03 6.13
C GLY A 125 -27.56 10.26 4.91
N VAL A 126 -27.01 9.05 5.07
CA VAL A 126 -26.41 8.28 3.98
C VAL A 126 -27.45 7.34 3.37
N ASP A 127 -28.10 7.76 2.29
CA ASP A 127 -29.20 7.01 1.64
C ASP A 127 -28.72 5.78 0.82
N THR A 128 -27.41 5.67 0.60
CA THR A 128 -26.78 4.58 -0.17
C THR A 128 -25.90 3.68 0.70
N LEU A 129 -26.22 3.64 2.01
CA LEU A 129 -25.44 2.92 3.01
C LEU A 129 -25.38 1.42 2.70
N LEU A 130 -24.15 0.89 2.63
CA LEU A 130 -23.89 -0.54 2.50
C LEU A 130 -23.76 -1.19 3.87
N TRP A 131 -22.90 -0.61 4.70
CA TRP A 131 -22.56 -1.12 6.01
C TRP A 131 -21.98 0.00 6.86
N SER A 132 -22.56 0.28 8.03
CA SER A 132 -21.97 1.10 9.09
C SER A 132 -21.60 0.20 10.25
N MET A 133 -20.48 0.46 10.91
CA MET A 133 -20.11 -0.19 12.15
C MET A 133 -19.50 0.80 13.12
N SER A 134 -19.86 0.65 14.40
CA SER A 134 -19.36 1.46 15.50
C SER A 134 -18.25 0.74 16.25
N PHE A 135 -17.34 1.51 16.84
CA PHE A 135 -16.13 1.06 17.52
C PHE A 135 -15.97 1.84 18.81
N ILE A 136 -15.70 1.15 19.93
CA ILE A 136 -15.34 1.77 21.20
C ILE A 136 -14.02 1.14 21.64
N TYR A 137 -13.00 1.96 21.90
CA TYR A 137 -11.65 1.47 22.19
C TYR A 137 -10.88 2.40 23.14
N PRO A 138 -9.85 1.90 23.85
CA PRO A 138 -9.07 2.73 24.76
C PRO A 138 -8.27 3.83 24.04
N ASN A 139 -8.26 5.05 24.60
CA ASN A 139 -7.44 6.13 24.08
C ASN A 139 -5.98 5.99 24.53
N PHE A 140 -5.17 5.26 23.76
CA PHE A 140 -3.78 4.99 24.12
C PHE A 140 -2.89 6.23 24.18
N ALA A 141 -3.20 7.29 23.41
CA ALA A 141 -2.44 8.53 23.49
C ALA A 141 -2.68 9.23 24.83
N ALA A 142 -3.94 9.28 25.28
CA ALA A 142 -4.30 9.82 26.58
C ALA A 142 -3.75 8.97 27.74
N LEU A 143 -3.74 7.64 27.58
CA LEU A 143 -3.15 6.71 28.55
C LEU A 143 -1.62 6.84 28.63
N SER A 144 -0.93 6.94 27.50
CA SER A 144 0.53 7.14 27.48
C SER A 144 0.92 8.49 28.07
N ASN A 145 0.15 9.55 27.79
CA ASN A 145 0.45 10.92 28.25
C ASN A 145 0.11 11.14 29.73
N SER A 146 -0.78 10.33 30.32
CA SER A 146 -1.10 10.44 31.74
C SER A 146 0.02 9.92 32.64
N GLY A 147 1.03 9.26 32.08
CA GLY A 147 2.11 8.60 32.84
C GLY A 147 1.62 7.38 33.64
N LEU A 148 0.33 7.03 33.49
CA LEU A 148 -0.34 5.94 34.19
C LEU A 148 -0.28 4.61 33.43
N PHE A 149 0.23 4.64 32.20
CA PHE A 149 0.32 3.49 31.31
C PHE A 149 1.62 3.55 30.50
N ALA A 150 2.40 2.48 30.52
CA ALA A 150 3.50 2.28 29.57
C ALA A 150 3.15 1.09 28.66
N PRO A 151 3.31 1.20 27.33
CA PRO A 151 3.07 0.08 26.41
C PRO A 151 3.87 -1.18 26.73
N SER A 152 5.02 -1.03 27.38
CA SER A 152 5.86 -2.13 27.89
C SER A 152 5.24 -2.91 29.06
N MET A 153 4.11 -2.46 29.62
CA MET A 153 3.33 -3.18 30.63
C MET A 153 2.31 -4.15 30.02
N LEU A 154 2.09 -4.12 28.71
CA LEU A 154 1.33 -5.15 28.01
C LEU A 154 2.14 -6.46 28.00
N GLY A 155 1.63 -7.51 28.66
CA GLY A 155 2.22 -8.85 28.62
C GLY A 155 3.43 -9.08 29.55
N SER A 156 3.72 -8.18 30.50
CA SER A 156 4.82 -8.41 31.45
C SER A 156 4.30 -8.42 32.88
N LYS A 157 4.72 -9.42 33.69
CA LYS A 157 4.62 -9.40 35.15
C LYS A 157 5.54 -8.30 35.71
N GLY A 158 5.21 -7.04 35.45
CA GLY A 158 5.95 -5.90 35.98
C GLY A 158 5.63 -5.71 37.46
N ASN A 159 6.67 -5.62 38.30
CA ASN A 159 6.59 -5.41 39.75
C ASN A 159 5.48 -4.40 40.13
N GLN A 160 4.48 -4.91 40.85
CA GLN A 160 3.21 -4.30 41.26
C GLN A 160 3.31 -3.07 42.20
N GLY A 161 4.45 -2.39 42.29
CA GLY A 161 4.69 -1.40 43.35
C GLY A 161 4.16 0.00 43.11
N ASN A 162 4.36 0.59 41.92
CA ASN A 162 4.39 2.07 41.81
C ASN A 162 3.74 2.69 40.55
N ALA A 163 2.97 1.95 39.75
CA ALA A 163 2.23 2.54 38.63
C ALA A 163 0.83 2.97 39.10
N PRO A 164 0.36 4.21 38.85
CA PRO A 164 -1.00 4.57 39.24
C PRO A 164 -1.97 3.89 38.28
N ALA A 165 -2.82 3.04 38.83
CA ALA A 165 -3.65 2.11 38.11
C ALA A 165 -4.83 2.82 37.44
N VAL A 166 -4.85 2.90 36.10
CA VAL A 166 -6.08 3.24 35.39
C VAL A 166 -7.05 2.08 35.55
N THR A 167 -8.14 2.31 36.29
CA THR A 167 -9.18 1.31 36.57
C THR A 167 -10.47 1.64 35.86
N TRP A 168 -11.25 0.61 35.56
CA TRP A 168 -12.62 0.75 35.08
C TRP A 168 -13.54 1.34 36.17
N PRO A 169 -14.50 2.23 35.83
CA PRO A 169 -14.83 2.76 34.50
C PRO A 169 -14.05 4.05 34.13
N THR A 170 -13.14 4.53 34.99
CA THR A 170 -12.46 5.83 34.84
C THR A 170 -11.50 5.97 33.66
N ILE A 171 -11.38 4.91 32.85
CA ILE A 171 -10.54 4.90 31.67
C ILE A 171 -11.08 5.81 30.57
N LYS A 172 -10.18 6.55 29.92
CA LYS A 172 -10.51 7.31 28.71
C LYS A 172 -10.65 6.38 27.50
N LEU A 173 -11.85 6.35 26.94
CA LEU A 173 -12.20 5.63 25.72
C LEU A 173 -12.49 6.64 24.59
N ASP A 174 -12.14 6.25 23.38
CA ASP A 174 -12.58 6.91 22.15
C ASP A 174 -13.66 6.04 21.48
N ALA A 175 -14.56 6.68 20.74
CA ALA A 175 -15.53 5.98 19.91
C ALA A 175 -15.60 6.56 18.49
N SER A 176 -15.72 5.68 17.52
CA SER A 176 -15.84 6.05 16.10
C SER A 176 -16.89 5.21 15.40
N GLU A 177 -17.58 5.78 14.43
CA GLU A 177 -18.46 5.05 13.53
C GLU A 177 -17.96 5.20 12.10
N CYS A 178 -17.67 4.07 11.44
CA CYS A 178 -17.23 4.03 10.06
C CYS A 178 -18.27 3.34 9.17
N ALA A 179 -18.52 3.91 8.01
CA ALA A 179 -19.48 3.42 7.04
C ALA A 179 -18.87 3.25 5.66
N LEU A 180 -19.41 2.28 4.92
CA LEU A 180 -19.26 2.08 3.49
C LEU A 180 -20.58 2.39 2.81
N TYR A 181 -20.55 3.04 1.65
CA TYR A 181 -21.75 3.39 0.89
C TYR A 181 -21.44 3.47 -0.61
N TYR A 182 -22.47 3.31 -1.44
CA TYR A 182 -22.32 3.50 -2.88
C TYR A 182 -22.20 4.98 -3.23
N CYS A 183 -21.23 5.30 -4.09
CA CYS A 183 -20.96 6.66 -4.52
C CYS A 183 -20.51 6.70 -5.98
N LEU A 184 -20.51 7.90 -6.57
CA LEU A 184 -19.85 8.15 -7.84
C LEU A 184 -18.46 8.71 -7.59
N LYS A 185 -17.49 8.28 -8.40
CA LYS A 185 -16.10 8.73 -8.32
C LYS A 185 -15.59 9.14 -9.69
N ASN A 186 -14.74 10.16 -9.69
CA ASN A 186 -13.85 10.50 -10.79
C ASN A 186 -12.52 9.77 -10.60
N VAL A 187 -12.06 9.13 -11.66
CA VAL A 187 -10.79 8.40 -11.72
C VAL A 187 -9.85 9.10 -12.66
N THR A 188 -8.68 9.46 -12.12
CA THR A 188 -7.56 9.96 -12.90
C THR A 188 -6.45 8.92 -12.87
N SER A 189 -6.12 8.38 -14.04
CA SER A 189 -5.17 7.29 -14.19
C SER A 189 -3.93 7.78 -14.92
N THR A 190 -2.75 7.55 -14.34
CA THR A 190 -1.47 7.90 -14.96
C THR A 190 -0.53 6.71 -14.91
N VAL A 191 0.16 6.45 -16.01
CA VAL A 191 1.18 5.39 -16.08
C VAL A 191 2.54 6.02 -16.19
N LYS A 192 3.40 5.79 -15.20
CA LYS A 192 4.82 6.18 -15.23
C LYS A 192 5.67 4.94 -15.04
N VAL A 193 6.59 4.67 -15.96
CA VAL A 193 7.61 3.61 -15.82
C VAL A 193 6.99 2.24 -15.48
N ASN A 194 6.00 1.81 -16.25
CA ASN A 194 5.26 0.56 -16.02
C ASN A 194 4.55 0.46 -14.64
N GLU A 195 4.32 1.57 -13.95
CA GLU A 195 3.45 1.65 -12.78
C GLU A 195 2.20 2.49 -13.10
N LEU A 196 1.01 1.89 -12.95
CA LEU A 196 -0.28 2.57 -13.03
C LEU A 196 -0.59 3.15 -11.65
N THR A 197 -0.71 4.46 -11.59
CA THR A 197 -1.17 5.19 -10.41
C THR A 197 -2.54 5.78 -10.70
N GLU A 198 -3.53 5.39 -9.90
CA GLU A 198 -4.88 5.92 -9.97
C GLU A 198 -5.22 6.71 -8.70
N SER A 199 -5.81 7.89 -8.88
CA SER A 199 -6.45 8.64 -7.80
C SER A 199 -7.94 8.75 -8.04
N PHE A 200 -8.69 8.71 -6.94
CA PHE A 200 -10.13 8.73 -6.93
C PHE A 200 -10.63 9.94 -6.16
N THR A 201 -11.57 10.67 -6.75
CA THR A 201 -12.26 11.79 -6.10
C THR A 201 -13.75 11.51 -6.09
N GLU A 202 -14.38 11.63 -4.91
CA GLU A 202 -15.82 11.43 -4.75
C GLU A 202 -16.60 12.62 -5.32
N PHE A 203 -17.76 12.36 -5.93
CA PHE A 203 -18.70 13.43 -6.29
C PHE A 203 -19.51 13.86 -5.07
N ASP A 204 -19.48 15.15 -4.77
CA ASP A 204 -20.31 15.73 -3.71
C ASP A 204 -21.79 15.80 -4.14
N GLY A 205 -22.70 15.49 -3.22
CA GLY A 205 -24.14 15.65 -3.42
C GLY A 205 -24.82 14.56 -4.25
N VAL A 206 -24.15 13.43 -4.52
CA VAL A 206 -24.77 12.28 -5.16
C VAL A 206 -25.92 11.77 -4.31
N THR A 207 -27.09 11.61 -4.94
CA THR A 207 -28.29 11.12 -4.28
C THR A 207 -28.91 9.98 -5.06
N ARG A 208 -29.71 9.17 -4.37
CA ARG A 208 -30.51 8.13 -4.98
C ARG A 208 -31.51 8.75 -5.97
N THR A 209 -31.60 8.15 -7.15
CA THR A 209 -32.58 8.57 -8.16
C THR A 209 -34.00 8.30 -7.63
N PRO A 210 -34.92 9.28 -7.65
CA PRO A 210 -36.30 9.07 -7.23
C PRO A 210 -36.93 7.91 -7.99
N GLY A 211 -37.63 7.03 -7.28
CA GLY A 211 -38.26 5.83 -7.86
C GLY A 211 -37.32 4.67 -8.17
N SER A 212 -36.02 4.80 -7.89
CA SER A 212 -35.10 3.67 -7.85
C SER A 212 -35.27 2.89 -6.55
N ARG A 213 -35.06 1.58 -6.63
CA ARG A 213 -35.40 0.60 -5.59
C ARG A 213 -36.82 0.75 -5.01
N ASN A 214 -37.78 0.94 -5.91
CA ASN A 214 -39.20 0.68 -5.70
C ASN A 214 -39.51 -0.81 -5.92
N ASP A 215 -40.53 -1.33 -5.24
CA ASP A 215 -41.07 -2.67 -5.46
C ASP A 215 -41.42 -2.85 -6.95
N ILE A 216 -40.74 -3.77 -7.63
CA ILE A 216 -41.09 -4.13 -9.00
C ILE A 216 -42.32 -5.02 -8.90
N GLY A 217 -43.46 -4.44 -9.22
CA GLY A 217 -44.63 -5.24 -9.54
C GLY A 217 -44.44 -6.03 -10.82
N SER A 218 -43.81 -7.20 -10.73
CA SER A 218 -43.55 -8.09 -11.86
C SER A 218 -44.66 -9.13 -12.01
N SER A 219 -45.15 -9.30 -13.23
CA SER A 219 -46.35 -10.04 -13.67
C SER A 219 -46.21 -11.57 -13.68
N SER A 220 -45.44 -12.16 -12.76
CA SER A 220 -45.30 -13.62 -12.68
C SER A 220 -46.27 -14.21 -11.67
N GLN A 221 -46.94 -15.32 -12.02
CA GLN A 221 -47.87 -16.04 -11.12
C GLN A 221 -47.24 -16.43 -9.76
N VAL A 222 -45.91 -16.64 -9.73
CA VAL A 222 -45.15 -16.90 -8.49
C VAL A 222 -45.05 -15.63 -7.63
N GLN A 223 -44.86 -14.47 -8.23
CA GLN A 223 -44.87 -13.21 -7.50
C GLN A 223 -46.27 -12.76 -7.11
N ASP A 224 -47.33 -13.13 -7.84
CA ASP A 224 -48.70 -12.85 -7.42
C ASP A 224 -49.07 -13.64 -6.16
N LEU A 225 -48.64 -14.91 -6.05
CA LEU A 225 -48.75 -15.71 -4.82
C LEU A 225 -47.85 -15.17 -3.69
N LEU A 226 -46.64 -14.69 -4.01
CA LEU A 226 -45.79 -14.01 -3.03
C LEU A 226 -46.37 -12.65 -2.64
N ARG A 227 -47.12 -11.95 -3.50
CA ARG A 227 -47.82 -10.69 -3.20
C ARG A 227 -49.05 -10.90 -2.36
N GLU A 228 -49.84 -11.94 -2.60
CA GLU A 228 -50.94 -12.32 -1.70
C GLU A 228 -50.40 -12.65 -0.32
N ASN A 229 -49.25 -13.34 -0.24
CA ASN A 229 -48.56 -13.56 1.03
C ASN A 229 -47.85 -12.30 1.56
N ALA A 230 -47.33 -11.41 0.73
CA ALA A 230 -46.64 -10.19 1.14
C ALA A 230 -47.56 -9.01 1.47
N ARG A 231 -48.85 -9.13 1.14
CA ARG A 231 -49.91 -8.33 1.76
C ARG A 231 -50.15 -8.70 3.22
N LYS A 232 -49.62 -9.83 3.71
CA LYS A 232 -49.52 -10.06 5.15
C LYS A 232 -48.47 -9.08 5.68
N SER A 233 -48.82 -8.36 6.74
CA SER A 233 -47.99 -7.30 7.32
C SER A 233 -46.56 -7.76 7.68
N GLU A 234 -46.37 -9.06 7.89
CA GLU A 234 -45.09 -9.68 8.28
C GLU A 234 -43.97 -9.57 7.21
N PHE A 235 -44.32 -9.48 5.93
CA PHE A 235 -43.35 -9.37 4.82
C PHE A 235 -43.15 -7.94 4.33
N GLN A 236 -43.93 -6.98 4.82
CA GLN A 236 -43.68 -5.57 4.56
C GLN A 236 -42.60 -5.06 5.52
N ALA A 237 -41.58 -4.41 4.94
CA ALA A 237 -40.59 -3.72 5.75
C ALA A 237 -41.28 -2.59 6.54
N PRO A 238 -40.97 -2.45 7.84
CA PRO A 238 -41.28 -1.26 8.61
C PRO A 238 -40.85 0.03 7.90
N ALA A 239 -41.48 1.16 8.22
CA ALA A 239 -41.22 2.43 7.54
C ALA A 239 -39.74 2.89 7.68
N ASP A 240 -39.09 2.55 8.80
CA ASP A 240 -37.68 2.79 9.07
C ASP A 240 -36.73 1.84 8.34
N GLU A 241 -37.24 0.75 7.76
CA GLU A 241 -36.49 -0.24 6.99
C GLU A 241 -36.77 -0.16 5.48
N ALA A 242 -37.89 0.48 5.08
CA ALA A 242 -38.31 0.57 3.69
C ALA A 242 -37.28 1.27 2.77
N ARG A 243 -36.45 2.15 3.32
CA ARG A 243 -35.37 2.83 2.57
C ARG A 243 -34.00 2.17 2.73
N SER A 244 -33.89 1.18 3.62
CA SER A 244 -32.65 0.48 3.91
C SER A 244 -32.21 -0.36 2.71
N LEU A 245 -30.90 -0.40 2.46
CA LEU A 245 -30.29 -1.36 1.53
C LEU A 245 -29.89 -2.66 2.25
N GLU A 246 -30.18 -2.76 3.55
CA GLU A 246 -29.87 -3.93 4.35
C GLU A 246 -30.67 -5.16 3.90
N PHE A 247 -29.99 -6.28 3.78
CA PHE A 247 -30.63 -7.55 3.53
C PHE A 247 -31.38 -8.01 4.78
N HIS A 248 -32.69 -8.23 4.64
CA HIS A 248 -33.53 -8.84 5.66
C HIS A 248 -34.21 -10.09 5.10
N LYS A 249 -34.08 -11.22 5.81
CA LYS A 249 -34.59 -12.52 5.34
C LYS A 249 -36.07 -12.49 4.94
N MET A 250 -36.90 -11.72 5.66
CA MET A 250 -38.34 -11.63 5.40
C MET A 250 -38.70 -10.60 4.32
N TRP A 251 -38.05 -9.44 4.31
CA TRP A 251 -38.49 -8.29 3.48
C TRP A 251 -37.73 -8.18 2.16
N SER A 252 -36.54 -8.77 2.08
CA SER A 252 -35.75 -8.86 0.85
C SER A 252 -36.23 -9.97 -0.09
N VAL A 253 -37.30 -10.70 0.25
CA VAL A 253 -37.98 -11.63 -0.68
C VAL A 253 -38.65 -10.86 -1.83
N LEU A 254 -39.08 -9.62 -1.57
CA LEU A 254 -39.64 -8.74 -2.60
C LEU A 254 -38.54 -8.31 -3.58
N GLY A 255 -38.91 -8.23 -4.85
CA GLY A 255 -38.06 -7.71 -5.91
C GLY A 255 -38.18 -6.20 -5.98
N TYR A 256 -37.08 -5.50 -6.12
CA TYR A 256 -37.01 -4.06 -6.30
C TYR A 256 -36.14 -3.73 -7.52
N ASN A 257 -36.39 -2.60 -8.17
CA ASN A 257 -35.58 -2.18 -9.29
C ASN A 257 -34.18 -1.77 -8.84
N SER A 258 -33.26 -1.68 -9.81
CA SER A 258 -31.89 -1.25 -9.60
C SER A 258 -31.81 0.06 -8.83
N LEU A 259 -30.80 0.19 -7.98
CA LEU A 259 -30.49 1.45 -7.29
C LEU A 259 -29.81 2.38 -8.29
N GLY A 260 -30.46 3.49 -8.61
CA GLY A 260 -29.91 4.54 -9.45
C GLY A 260 -29.21 5.60 -8.60
N LEU A 261 -28.04 6.03 -9.02
CA LEU A 261 -27.31 7.17 -8.44
C LEU A 261 -27.26 8.30 -9.45
N ARG A 262 -27.57 9.52 -9.00
CA ARG A 262 -27.48 10.73 -9.82
C ARG A 262 -26.82 11.88 -9.07
N ASP A 263 -26.07 12.68 -9.80
CA ASP A 263 -25.65 14.00 -9.35
C ASP A 263 -26.75 15.02 -9.75
N PRO A 264 -27.45 15.63 -8.79
CA PRO A 264 -28.48 16.64 -9.08
C PRO A 264 -27.90 17.90 -9.74
N SER A 265 -26.62 18.19 -9.56
CA SER A 265 -25.92 19.36 -10.12
C SER A 265 -25.57 19.18 -11.60
N ARG A 266 -25.49 17.92 -12.07
CA ARG A 266 -25.08 17.55 -13.43
C ARG A 266 -25.98 16.46 -14.01
N PRO A 267 -27.25 16.78 -14.34
CA PRO A 267 -28.25 15.80 -14.79
C PRO A 267 -27.93 15.14 -16.14
N LEU A 268 -26.97 15.68 -16.91
CA LEU A 268 -26.50 15.11 -18.17
C LEU A 268 -25.44 14.00 -17.99
N LEU A 269 -24.93 13.80 -16.78
CA LEU A 269 -24.00 12.71 -16.49
C LEU A 269 -24.74 11.38 -16.40
N ARG A 270 -24.13 10.31 -16.91
CA ARG A 270 -24.70 8.96 -16.91
C ARG A 270 -25.06 8.57 -15.48
N SER A 271 -26.34 8.27 -15.24
CA SER A 271 -26.78 7.64 -14.00
C SER A 271 -26.09 6.28 -13.86
N ALA A 272 -25.46 6.03 -12.72
CA ALA A 272 -24.96 4.69 -12.42
C ALA A 272 -26.08 3.86 -11.80
N GLU A 273 -26.15 2.59 -12.17
CA GLU A 273 -27.15 1.66 -11.65
C GLU A 273 -26.47 0.49 -10.97
N VAL A 274 -26.98 0.11 -9.80
CA VAL A 274 -26.59 -1.10 -9.08
C VAL A 274 -27.75 -2.07 -9.11
N GLN A 275 -27.54 -3.25 -9.68
CA GLN A 275 -28.55 -4.29 -9.73
C GLN A 275 -28.96 -4.72 -8.31
N GLU A 276 -30.25 -5.03 -8.12
CA GLU A 276 -30.79 -5.45 -6.84
C GLU A 276 -30.05 -6.65 -6.24
N ASP A 277 -29.78 -7.69 -7.03
CA ASP A 277 -29.14 -8.91 -6.54
C ASP A 277 -27.74 -8.61 -6.01
N SER A 278 -27.03 -7.67 -6.64
CA SER A 278 -25.71 -7.22 -6.16
C SER A 278 -25.82 -6.54 -4.80
N ILE A 279 -26.86 -5.73 -4.56
CA ILE A 279 -27.10 -5.07 -3.28
C ILE A 279 -27.41 -6.10 -2.20
N LYS A 280 -28.35 -7.03 -2.47
CA LYS A 280 -28.75 -8.09 -1.55
C LYS A 280 -27.57 -8.98 -1.18
N SER A 281 -26.83 -9.47 -2.18
CA SER A 281 -25.66 -10.34 -1.97
C SER A 281 -24.56 -9.63 -1.18
N LEU A 282 -24.28 -8.36 -1.48
CA LEU A 282 -23.25 -7.61 -0.78
C LEU A 282 -23.63 -7.34 0.67
N SER A 283 -24.87 -6.90 0.93
CA SER A 283 -25.36 -6.68 2.28
C SER A 283 -25.40 -7.99 3.10
N ALA A 284 -25.88 -9.08 2.51
CA ALA A 284 -25.87 -10.40 3.14
C ALA A 284 -24.45 -10.89 3.46
N HIS A 285 -23.47 -10.59 2.59
CA HIS A 285 -22.07 -10.91 2.82
C HIS A 285 -21.48 -10.14 4.01
N PHE A 286 -21.71 -8.83 4.10
CA PHE A 286 -21.29 -8.02 5.27
C PHE A 286 -21.91 -8.53 6.57
N GLN A 287 -23.21 -8.86 6.54
CA GLN A 287 -23.86 -9.53 7.67
C GLN A 287 -23.19 -10.87 7.99
N GLY A 288 -22.89 -11.71 7.01
CA GLY A 288 -22.21 -12.99 7.24
C GLY A 288 -20.79 -12.86 7.80
N LEU A 289 -20.06 -11.82 7.43
CA LEU A 289 -18.71 -11.55 7.93
C LEU A 289 -18.70 -11.07 9.38
N PHE A 290 -19.67 -10.22 9.75
CA PHE A 290 -19.64 -9.49 11.02
C PHE A 290 -20.72 -9.92 12.02
N ARG A 291 -21.70 -10.74 11.61
CA ARG A 291 -22.71 -11.31 12.52
C ARG A 291 -22.38 -12.74 12.92
N TRP A 292 -22.29 -12.99 14.22
CA TRP A 292 -22.07 -14.33 14.76
C TRP A 292 -23.39 -15.07 14.98
N LYS A 293 -23.78 -15.90 14.01
CA LYS A 293 -25.06 -16.62 14.01
C LYS A 293 -25.32 -17.43 15.30
N ALA A 294 -24.30 -18.10 15.84
CA ALA A 294 -24.48 -18.98 17.01
C ALA A 294 -24.98 -18.25 18.27
N TRP A 295 -24.78 -16.94 18.36
CA TRP A 295 -25.30 -16.14 19.48
C TRP A 295 -26.76 -15.74 19.30
N PHE A 296 -27.20 -15.50 18.07
CA PHE A 296 -28.61 -15.25 17.77
C PHE A 296 -29.49 -16.48 17.95
N ASP A 297 -28.91 -17.68 17.78
CA ASP A 297 -29.65 -18.93 17.97
C ASP A 297 -29.70 -19.35 19.47
N ASN A 298 -28.93 -18.71 20.35
CA ASN A 298 -28.89 -19.02 21.78
C ASN A 298 -29.90 -18.18 22.59
N ALA A 299 -30.86 -18.84 23.24
CA ALA A 299 -31.90 -18.20 24.04
C ALA A 299 -31.34 -17.37 25.21
N THR A 300 -30.30 -17.84 25.88
CA THR A 300 -29.70 -17.18 27.05
C THR A 300 -29.05 -15.85 26.67
N ILE A 301 -28.34 -15.82 25.54
CA ILE A 301 -27.71 -14.59 25.05
C ILE A 301 -28.80 -13.60 24.62
N ARG A 302 -29.85 -14.07 23.93
CA ARG A 302 -30.97 -13.22 23.53
C ARG A 302 -31.67 -12.58 24.73
N GLU A 303 -31.95 -13.35 25.77
CA GLU A 303 -32.56 -12.85 27.00
C GLU A 303 -31.65 -11.83 27.70
N SER A 304 -30.35 -12.12 27.78
CA SER A 304 -29.37 -11.19 28.36
C SER A 304 -29.30 -9.86 27.57
N LEU A 305 -29.28 -9.92 26.24
CA LEU A 305 -29.31 -8.72 25.39
C LEU A 305 -30.61 -7.92 25.54
N GLN A 306 -31.76 -8.58 25.70
CA GLN A 306 -33.05 -7.92 25.95
C GLN A 306 -33.10 -7.28 27.33
N ASN A 307 -32.53 -7.91 28.36
CA ASN A 307 -32.45 -7.31 29.68
C ASN A 307 -31.62 -6.02 29.65
N ILE A 308 -30.46 -6.06 28.98
CA ILE A 308 -29.59 -4.89 28.85
C ILE A 308 -30.22 -3.81 27.99
N SER A 309 -30.97 -4.17 26.94
CA SER A 309 -31.70 -3.18 26.13
C SER A 309 -32.66 -2.38 27.01
N GLY A 310 -33.38 -3.04 27.92
CA GLY A 310 -34.22 -2.40 28.92
C GLY A 310 -33.41 -1.53 29.90
N ILE A 311 -32.27 -2.02 30.40
CA ILE A 311 -31.39 -1.27 31.33
C ILE A 311 -30.86 0.02 30.69
N MET A 312 -30.50 -0.02 29.42
CA MET A 312 -29.99 1.14 28.66
C MET A 312 -31.11 2.08 28.18
N GLY A 313 -32.38 1.69 28.30
CA GLY A 313 -33.52 2.42 27.73
C GLY A 313 -33.54 2.41 26.20
N LEU A 314 -33.02 1.32 25.61
CA LEU A 314 -32.83 1.14 24.18
C LEU A 314 -33.66 -0.05 23.68
N GLU A 315 -34.99 0.03 23.83
CA GLU A 315 -35.93 -1.06 23.50
C GLU A 315 -35.76 -1.60 22.07
N ASP A 316 -35.37 -0.74 21.12
CA ASP A 316 -35.15 -1.09 19.70
C ASP A 316 -33.68 -1.15 19.28
N ALA A 317 -32.73 -0.81 20.16
CA ALA A 317 -31.38 -0.46 19.72
C ALA A 317 -30.31 -1.55 19.91
N VAL A 318 -30.61 -2.77 20.34
CA VAL A 318 -29.55 -3.79 20.54
C VAL A 318 -29.33 -4.60 19.27
N GLY A 319 -28.79 -3.97 18.23
CA GLY A 319 -28.20 -4.71 17.11
C GLY A 319 -26.87 -5.28 17.53
N PHE A 320 -26.88 -6.55 17.89
CA PHE A 320 -25.71 -7.21 18.39
C PHE A 320 -25.10 -8.07 17.30
N ASN A 321 -24.04 -7.63 16.66
CA ASN A 321 -23.41 -8.39 15.58
C ASN A 321 -22.45 -9.45 16.15
N GLY A 322 -21.79 -9.12 17.24
CA GLY A 322 -20.76 -9.94 17.83
C GLY A 322 -20.09 -9.23 18.99
N ALA A 323 -19.01 -9.79 19.49
CA ALA A 323 -18.24 -9.19 20.57
C ALA A 323 -16.79 -9.64 20.50
N THR A 324 -15.96 -8.79 21.11
CA THR A 324 -14.55 -9.02 21.31
C THR A 324 -14.29 -9.05 22.80
N THR A 325 -13.67 -10.15 23.24
CA THR A 325 -13.16 -10.34 24.58
C THR A 325 -11.64 -10.39 24.52
N LEU A 326 -10.98 -9.86 25.54
CA LEU A 326 -9.56 -10.08 25.75
C LEU A 326 -9.38 -11.23 26.74
N GLU A 327 -8.47 -12.14 26.43
CA GLU A 327 -8.11 -13.25 27.29
C GLU A 327 -6.59 -13.27 27.50
N TRP A 328 -6.15 -13.39 28.74
CA TRP A 328 -4.74 -13.64 29.02
C TRP A 328 -4.42 -15.14 29.00
N LEU A 329 -3.49 -15.56 28.14
CA LEU A 329 -3.00 -16.93 28.09
C LEU A 329 -1.88 -17.12 29.12
N ARG A 330 -2.21 -17.77 30.25
CA ARG A 330 -1.28 -18.03 31.37
C ARG A 330 0.00 -18.78 30.96
N GLN A 331 -0.04 -19.58 29.90
CA GLN A 331 1.11 -20.34 29.40
C GLN A 331 2.10 -19.50 28.59
N GLU A 332 1.63 -18.45 27.92
CA GLU A 332 2.47 -17.65 27.02
C GLU A 332 2.78 -16.25 27.58
N GLU A 333 2.12 -15.85 28.68
CA GLU A 333 2.17 -14.47 29.20
C GLU A 333 1.73 -13.43 28.16
N VAL A 334 0.88 -13.84 27.21
CA VAL A 334 0.36 -13.01 26.11
C VAL A 334 -1.12 -12.72 26.32
N VAL A 335 -1.54 -11.50 25.94
CA VAL A 335 -2.96 -11.14 25.79
C VAL A 335 -3.43 -11.60 24.42
N ASP A 336 -4.32 -12.59 24.38
CA ASP A 336 -5.04 -13.04 23.19
C ASP A 336 -6.37 -12.29 23.04
N GLN A 337 -6.69 -11.90 21.82
CA GLN A 337 -7.95 -11.23 21.51
C GLN A 337 -8.90 -12.21 20.84
N LYS A 338 -9.95 -12.59 21.55
CA LYS A 338 -10.98 -13.48 21.03
C LYS A 338 -12.15 -12.66 20.51
N SER A 339 -12.34 -12.69 19.20
CA SER A 339 -13.45 -12.00 18.55
C SER A 339 -14.42 -12.98 17.89
N ARG A 340 -15.71 -12.75 18.06
CA ARG A 340 -16.78 -13.55 17.47
C ARG A 340 -17.73 -12.61 16.70
N PRO A 341 -17.77 -12.67 15.36
CA PRO A 341 -16.96 -13.52 14.47
C PRO A 341 -15.47 -13.17 14.46
N PRO A 342 -14.59 -14.09 14.01
CA PRO A 342 -13.14 -13.85 13.95
C PRO A 342 -12.73 -12.60 13.17
N MET A 343 -13.51 -12.23 12.14
CA MET A 343 -13.23 -11.05 11.32
C MET A 343 -13.30 -9.73 12.10
N LEU A 344 -14.07 -9.66 13.20
CA LEU A 344 -14.10 -8.49 14.06
C LEU A 344 -12.73 -8.20 14.71
N GLY A 345 -11.96 -9.24 15.01
CA GLY A 345 -10.64 -9.09 15.62
C GLY A 345 -9.64 -8.39 14.71
N GLN A 346 -9.85 -8.48 13.40
CA GLN A 346 -9.04 -7.77 12.40
C GLN A 346 -9.42 -6.29 12.28
N LEU A 347 -10.62 -5.89 12.71
CA LEU A 347 -11.09 -4.51 12.67
C LEU A 347 -10.70 -3.70 13.90
N MET A 348 -10.73 -4.32 15.07
CA MET A 348 -10.32 -3.70 16.33
C MET A 348 -9.09 -4.40 16.89
N PRO A 349 -7.88 -4.16 16.37
CA PRO A 349 -6.67 -4.65 17.04
C PRO A 349 -6.55 -3.88 18.36
N LEU A 350 -6.87 -4.54 19.48
CA LEU A 350 -6.81 -3.94 20.82
C LEU A 350 -5.37 -3.76 21.33
N SER A 351 -4.36 -3.98 20.48
CA SER A 351 -2.94 -3.74 20.76
C SER A 351 -2.44 -2.41 20.16
N PRO A 352 -1.72 -1.57 20.93
CA PRO A 352 -0.98 -0.43 20.39
C PRO A 352 0.10 -0.89 19.40
N PRO A 353 0.39 -0.15 18.32
CA PRO A 353 -0.08 1.19 17.96
C PRO A 353 -1.28 1.20 16.99
N ASP A 354 -2.01 0.08 16.88
CA ASP A 354 -2.79 -0.25 15.68
C ASP A 354 -4.19 0.38 15.58
N HIS A 355 -4.61 1.18 16.56
CA HIS A 355 -5.97 1.75 16.62
C HIS A 355 -6.25 2.80 15.52
N ARG A 356 -5.21 3.44 14.96
CA ARG A 356 -5.34 4.30 13.78
C ARG A 356 -5.62 3.52 12.49
N LYS A 357 -5.80 2.19 12.54
CA LYS A 357 -6.10 1.34 11.39
C LYS A 357 -7.59 1.24 11.04
N ILE A 358 -8.54 1.65 11.89
CA ILE A 358 -9.98 1.44 11.58
C ILE A 358 -10.39 2.19 10.30
N THR A 359 -10.12 3.49 10.24
CA THR A 359 -10.40 4.31 9.05
C THR A 359 -9.66 3.78 7.83
N SER A 360 -8.39 3.37 7.98
CA SER A 360 -7.60 2.85 6.86
C SER A 360 -8.10 1.48 6.36
N ILE A 361 -8.70 0.65 7.22
CA ILE A 361 -9.35 -0.59 6.78
C ILE A 361 -10.59 -0.27 5.94
N PHE A 362 -11.43 0.67 6.37
CA PHE A 362 -12.59 1.11 5.60
C PHE A 362 -12.19 1.79 4.28
N GLU A 363 -11.13 2.59 4.28
CA GLU A 363 -10.54 3.16 3.07
C GLU A 363 -10.09 2.06 2.10
N ARG A 364 -9.35 1.05 2.61
CA ARG A 364 -8.91 -0.11 1.82
C ARG A 364 -10.07 -0.92 1.26
N MET A 365 -11.13 -1.14 2.05
CA MET A 365 -12.35 -1.79 1.60
C MET A 365 -13.00 -0.99 0.47
N ALA A 366 -13.23 0.31 0.67
CA ALA A 366 -13.80 1.20 -0.33
C ALA A 366 -12.99 1.20 -1.63
N PHE A 367 -11.67 1.27 -1.55
CA PHE A 367 -10.77 1.25 -2.70
C PHE A 367 -10.82 -0.08 -3.45
N SER A 368 -10.64 -1.19 -2.74
CA SER A 368 -10.65 -2.54 -3.31
C SER A 368 -12.00 -2.88 -3.96
N MET A 369 -13.11 -2.53 -3.29
CA MET A 369 -14.45 -2.69 -3.83
C MET A 369 -14.68 -1.82 -5.07
N THR A 370 -14.20 -0.56 -5.07
CA THR A 370 -14.30 0.31 -6.26
C THR A 370 -13.59 -0.30 -7.47
N ASN A 371 -12.38 -0.85 -7.27
CA ASN A 371 -11.64 -1.50 -8.36
C ASN A 371 -12.38 -2.71 -8.91
N GLU A 372 -13.00 -3.50 -8.04
CA GLU A 372 -13.78 -4.66 -8.48
C GLU A 372 -15.09 -4.24 -9.17
N MET A 373 -15.79 -3.22 -8.67
CA MET A 373 -17.01 -2.68 -9.30
C MET A 373 -16.75 -2.17 -10.71
N ARG A 374 -15.64 -1.47 -10.92
CA ARG A 374 -15.18 -1.01 -12.24
C ARG A 374 -14.95 -2.16 -13.21
N ARG A 375 -14.34 -3.24 -12.71
CA ARG A 375 -13.93 -4.40 -13.50
C ARG A 375 -15.11 -5.24 -13.98
N THR A 376 -16.26 -5.16 -13.32
CA THR A 376 -17.47 -5.93 -13.66
C THR A 376 -18.59 -5.05 -14.19
N SER A 377 -18.25 -3.98 -14.92
CA SER A 377 -19.21 -2.97 -15.35
C SER A 377 -20.01 -3.36 -16.59
N GLN A 378 -19.55 -4.33 -17.40
CA GLN A 378 -20.28 -4.79 -18.59
C GLN A 378 -20.87 -6.20 -18.43
N PRO A 379 -21.97 -6.52 -19.14
CA PRO A 379 -22.55 -7.87 -19.13
C PRO A 379 -21.56 -8.97 -19.58
N GLU A 380 -20.66 -8.64 -20.50
CA GLU A 380 -19.60 -9.53 -20.99
C GLU A 380 -18.60 -9.88 -19.87
N ASP A 381 -18.32 -8.93 -18.96
CA ASP A 381 -17.46 -9.16 -17.81
C ASP A 381 -18.11 -10.10 -16.80
N GLN A 382 -19.45 -10.07 -16.68
CA GLN A 382 -20.21 -10.98 -15.81
C GLN A 382 -20.12 -12.43 -16.30
N ALA A 383 -20.24 -12.66 -17.61
CA ALA A 383 -20.09 -13.99 -18.22
C ALA A 383 -18.68 -14.57 -18.02
N GLY A 384 -17.67 -13.69 -17.95
CA GLY A 384 -16.29 -14.05 -17.63
C GLY A 384 -15.98 -14.22 -16.14
N TYR A 385 -16.98 -14.15 -15.24
CA TYR A 385 -16.80 -14.12 -13.77
C TYR A 385 -15.86 -13.02 -13.29
N GLY A 386 -15.83 -11.88 -13.99
CA GLY A 386 -14.79 -10.89 -13.82
C GLY A 386 -13.42 -11.54 -14.02
N ARG A 387 -13.12 -12.11 -15.19
CA ARG A 387 -11.73 -12.44 -15.58
C ARG A 387 -11.29 -11.64 -16.80
N ALA A 388 -12.22 -10.90 -17.39
CA ALA A 388 -11.96 -9.98 -18.46
C ALA A 388 -11.08 -8.82 -17.97
N THR A 389 -10.22 -8.35 -18.88
CA THR A 389 -9.36 -7.19 -18.67
C THR A 389 -10.15 -5.95 -19.09
N MET A 390 -10.28 -4.98 -18.19
CA MET A 390 -10.90 -3.69 -18.53
C MET A 390 -10.05 -3.00 -19.61
N THR A 391 -10.68 -2.56 -20.69
CA THR A 391 -10.00 -1.83 -21.77
C THR A 391 -10.35 -0.35 -21.70
N HIS A 392 -9.32 0.51 -21.70
CA HIS A 392 -9.48 1.96 -21.78
C HIS A 392 -8.56 2.53 -22.85
N THR A 393 -9.10 3.46 -23.63
CA THR A 393 -8.33 4.27 -24.58
C THR A 393 -7.69 5.44 -23.86
N GLY A 394 -6.40 5.69 -24.11
CA GLY A 394 -5.68 6.84 -23.57
C GLY A 394 -4.74 7.46 -24.60
N LEU A 395 -4.18 8.62 -24.26
CA LEU A 395 -3.21 9.32 -25.10
C LEU A 395 -1.81 8.74 -24.88
N VAL A 396 -1.14 8.41 -25.98
CA VAL A 396 0.21 7.84 -25.97
C VAL A 396 1.24 8.96 -26.11
N GLY A 397 2.19 9.05 -25.17
CA GLY A 397 3.37 9.88 -25.35
C GLY A 397 4.24 9.36 -26.50
N GLY A 398 4.40 10.14 -27.56
CA GLY A 398 5.34 9.84 -28.65
C GLY A 398 6.76 10.28 -28.32
N PRO A 399 7.81 9.52 -28.69
CA PRO A 399 9.18 9.99 -28.54
C PRO A 399 9.42 11.20 -29.46
N ILE A 400 9.79 12.34 -28.88
CA ILE A 400 10.21 13.52 -29.63
C ILE A 400 11.73 13.45 -29.78
N VAL A 401 12.21 13.42 -31.02
CA VAL A 401 13.65 13.49 -31.30
C VAL A 401 14.12 14.92 -31.03
N LEU A 402 14.70 15.15 -29.85
CA LEU A 402 15.29 16.44 -29.49
C LEU A 402 16.60 16.71 -30.24
N TYR A 403 17.40 15.67 -30.46
CA TYR A 403 18.66 15.76 -31.19
C TYR A 403 18.76 14.64 -32.22
N ARG A 404 18.91 15.04 -33.48
CA ARG A 404 19.25 14.12 -34.57
C ARG A 404 20.74 14.24 -34.84
N VAL A 405 21.54 13.34 -34.29
CA VAL A 405 22.98 13.28 -34.57
C VAL A 405 23.17 12.73 -35.98
N VAL A 406 23.48 13.62 -36.91
CA VAL A 406 23.86 13.28 -38.29
C VAL A 406 25.38 13.07 -38.33
N TRP A 407 25.80 11.86 -38.67
CA TRP A 407 27.21 11.44 -38.82
C TRP A 407 28.00 11.91 -40.06
N PRO A 408 27.45 12.55 -41.12
CA PRO A 408 28.21 12.88 -42.33
C PRO A 408 29.48 13.71 -42.11
N TRP A 409 29.53 14.55 -41.08
CA TRP A 409 30.71 15.37 -40.78
C TRP A 409 31.89 14.55 -40.24
N VAL A 410 31.63 13.41 -39.58
CA VAL A 410 32.67 12.48 -39.10
C VAL A 410 33.31 11.74 -40.28
N ALA A 411 32.55 11.46 -41.35
CA ALA A 411 33.04 10.75 -42.52
C ALA A 411 34.22 11.49 -43.20
N LEU A 412 34.19 12.83 -43.22
CA LEU A 412 35.30 13.64 -43.75
C LEU A 412 36.59 13.46 -42.95
N HIS A 413 36.48 13.48 -41.61
CA HIS A 413 37.64 13.29 -40.73
C HIS A 413 38.22 11.88 -40.89
N VAL A 414 37.37 10.86 -40.92
CA VAL A 414 37.79 9.47 -41.16
C VAL A 414 38.47 9.32 -42.52
N ALA A 415 37.90 9.89 -43.59
CA ALA A 415 38.49 9.87 -44.92
C ALA A 415 39.86 10.58 -44.95
N SER A 416 40.00 11.73 -44.29
CA SER A 416 41.26 12.47 -44.25
C SER A 416 42.39 11.68 -43.58
N VAL A 417 42.08 10.96 -42.50
CA VAL A 417 43.05 10.10 -41.79
C VAL A 417 43.45 8.92 -42.64
N VAL A 418 42.49 8.27 -43.31
CA VAL A 418 42.78 7.15 -44.22
C VAL A 418 43.66 7.61 -45.38
N CYS A 419 43.36 8.75 -46.01
CA CYS A 419 44.18 9.31 -47.07
C CYS A 419 45.60 9.66 -46.60
N ALA A 420 45.76 10.22 -45.39
CA ALA A 420 47.06 10.52 -44.81
C ALA A 420 47.88 9.24 -44.55
N CYS A 421 47.26 8.20 -44.01
CA CYS A 421 47.90 6.89 -43.81
C CYS A 421 48.33 6.27 -45.14
N ILE A 422 47.49 6.31 -46.17
CA ILE A 422 47.83 5.80 -47.51
C ILE A 422 49.00 6.59 -48.10
N PHE A 423 48.98 7.92 -48.01
CA PHE A 423 50.06 8.77 -48.49
C PHE A 423 51.38 8.44 -47.79
N LEU A 424 51.36 8.24 -46.48
CA LEU A 424 52.56 7.88 -45.72
C LEU A 424 53.09 6.51 -46.14
N LEU A 425 52.22 5.50 -46.27
CA LEU A 425 52.60 4.17 -46.73
C LEU A 425 53.16 4.19 -48.16
N MET A 426 52.56 4.97 -49.05
CA MET A 426 53.08 5.16 -50.41
C MET A 426 54.44 5.85 -50.40
N THR A 427 54.63 6.88 -49.55
CA THR A 427 55.90 7.60 -49.44
C THR A 427 57.02 6.67 -48.94
N VAL A 428 56.73 5.83 -47.95
CA VAL A 428 57.68 4.82 -47.44
C VAL A 428 58.02 3.80 -48.53
N TYR A 429 57.00 3.28 -49.22
CA TYR A 429 57.22 2.29 -50.29
C TYR A 429 57.99 2.87 -51.48
N SER A 430 57.68 4.10 -51.90
CA SER A 430 58.41 4.75 -53.00
C SER A 430 59.83 5.15 -52.61
N SER A 431 60.07 5.47 -51.34
CA SER A 431 61.41 5.80 -50.84
C SER A 431 62.32 4.58 -50.71
N ASP A 432 61.76 3.37 -50.61
CA ASP A 432 62.52 2.10 -50.58
C ASP A 432 62.93 1.63 -51.99
N HIS A 433 62.37 2.23 -53.05
CA HIS A 433 62.65 1.88 -54.46
C HIS A 433 63.48 2.90 -55.24
N GLN A 434 63.82 4.05 -54.63
CA GLN A 434 64.83 4.96 -55.16
C GLN A 434 66.10 4.86 -54.30
N ASP A 435 67.10 4.14 -54.82
CA ASP A 435 68.45 4.00 -54.23
C ASP A 435 69.22 5.33 -54.09
N ASP A 436 68.63 6.45 -54.49
CA ASP A 436 69.19 7.80 -54.38
C ASP A 436 68.17 8.79 -53.77
N ALA A 437 67.60 8.46 -52.60
CA ALA A 437 67.07 9.51 -51.74
C ALA A 437 68.25 10.23 -51.07
N PRO A 438 68.65 11.45 -51.51
CA PRO A 438 69.72 12.16 -50.84
C PRO A 438 69.31 12.36 -49.37
N LEU A 439 70.16 11.91 -48.45
CA LEU A 439 70.08 12.19 -47.01
C LEU A 439 70.01 13.72 -46.83
N TRP A 440 68.81 14.28 -46.85
CA TRP A 440 68.56 15.73 -46.88
C TRP A 440 68.89 16.45 -45.57
N LYS A 441 69.63 15.80 -44.67
CA LYS A 441 70.31 16.44 -43.55
C LYS A 441 71.70 15.83 -43.39
N SER A 442 72.67 16.37 -44.13
CA SER A 442 74.08 16.38 -43.72
C SER A 442 74.17 17.11 -42.36
N SER A 443 73.91 16.38 -41.28
CA SER A 443 74.14 16.90 -39.95
C SER A 443 75.65 16.94 -39.76
N SER A 444 76.24 18.12 -39.98
CA SER A 444 77.61 18.46 -39.61
C SER A 444 77.94 18.06 -38.16
N LEU A 445 76.92 17.96 -37.32
CA LEU A 445 76.98 17.44 -35.95
C LEU A 445 77.43 15.97 -35.85
N ALA A 446 77.08 15.12 -36.82
CA ALA A 446 77.47 13.70 -36.81
C ALA A 446 78.96 13.51 -37.13
N ALA A 447 79.51 14.34 -38.02
CA ALA A 447 80.94 14.37 -38.32
C ALA A 447 81.75 14.94 -37.14
N ILE A 448 81.25 15.98 -36.46
CA ILE A 448 81.92 16.58 -35.29
C ILE A 448 81.91 15.62 -34.08
N ARG A 449 80.80 14.92 -33.82
CA ARG A 449 80.66 14.03 -32.64
C ARG A 449 81.51 12.77 -32.72
N ARG A 450 81.93 12.37 -33.92
CA ARG A 450 82.80 11.21 -34.17
C ARG A 450 84.21 11.59 -34.62
N GLY A 451 84.55 12.89 -34.68
CA GLY A 451 85.81 13.37 -35.26
C GLY A 451 87.08 12.81 -34.60
N HIS A 452 87.01 12.39 -33.33
CA HIS A 452 88.11 11.71 -32.65
C HIS A 452 88.38 10.30 -33.20
N ASP A 453 87.34 9.58 -33.66
CA ASP A 453 87.44 8.23 -34.23
C ASP A 453 88.00 8.22 -35.66
N ILE A 454 88.06 9.39 -36.31
CA ILE A 454 88.50 9.58 -37.70
C ILE A 454 89.85 10.31 -37.79
N GLY A 455 90.38 10.82 -36.67
CA GLY A 455 91.61 11.62 -36.63
C GLY A 455 92.85 10.87 -37.10
N ASP A 456 92.97 9.59 -36.78
CA ASP A 456 94.11 8.75 -37.17
C ASP A 456 94.08 8.36 -38.66
N LEU A 457 92.92 8.45 -39.33
CA LEU A 457 92.78 8.18 -40.77
C LEU A 457 93.37 9.29 -41.64
N PHE A 458 93.54 10.50 -41.10
CA PHE A 458 94.11 11.65 -41.83
C PHE A 458 95.61 11.87 -41.55
N GLY A 459 96.22 11.14 -40.61
CA GLY A 459 97.66 11.25 -40.30
C GLY A 459 98.57 10.70 -41.42
N SER A 460 98.04 9.88 -42.32
CA SER A 460 98.77 9.29 -43.46
C SER A 460 98.28 9.76 -44.84
N ALA A 461 97.30 10.67 -44.87
CA ALA A 461 96.74 11.20 -46.10
C ALA A 461 97.54 12.43 -46.57
N GLY A 462 98.16 12.34 -47.75
CA GLY A 462 98.79 13.48 -48.42
C GLY A 462 97.80 14.63 -48.61
N SER A 463 98.31 15.86 -48.66
CA SER A 463 97.54 17.12 -48.63
C SER A 463 96.73 17.44 -49.90
N SER A 464 96.20 16.42 -50.57
CA SER A 464 95.41 16.49 -51.80
C SER A 464 93.98 16.05 -51.52
N VAL A 465 93.00 16.87 -51.93
CA VAL A 465 91.56 16.56 -51.84
C VAL A 465 91.23 15.24 -52.53
N ARG A 466 91.97 14.91 -53.59
CA ARG A 466 91.79 13.68 -54.36
C ARG A 466 92.22 12.44 -53.56
N ASP A 467 93.23 12.58 -52.71
CA ASP A 467 93.69 11.48 -51.84
C ASP A 467 92.68 11.23 -50.72
N MET A 468 92.05 12.29 -50.19
CA MET A 468 90.97 12.17 -49.21
C MET A 468 89.70 11.53 -49.80
N GLU A 469 89.33 11.84 -51.05
CA GLU A 469 88.22 11.18 -51.74
C GLU A 469 88.49 9.70 -52.00
N ASP A 470 89.72 9.33 -52.36
CA ASP A 470 90.12 7.95 -52.62
C ASP A 470 90.13 7.10 -51.34
N ILE A 471 90.55 7.68 -50.21
CA ILE A 471 90.47 7.04 -48.88
C ILE A 471 89.00 6.89 -48.46
N ALA A 472 88.16 7.90 -48.68
CA ALA A 472 86.73 7.84 -48.36
C ALA A 472 85.98 6.77 -49.17
N ARG A 473 86.34 6.56 -50.45
CA ARG A 473 85.78 5.49 -51.29
C ARG A 473 86.18 4.08 -50.86
N ARG A 474 87.34 3.92 -50.22
CA ARG A 474 87.87 2.61 -49.78
C ARG A 474 87.48 2.26 -48.34
N THR A 475 87.06 3.25 -47.54
CA THR A 475 86.71 3.05 -46.13
C THR A 475 85.22 2.75 -45.99
N TYR A 476 84.87 1.47 -46.03
CA TYR A 476 83.53 1.02 -45.68
C TYR A 476 83.38 0.98 -44.16
N VAL A 477 82.44 1.75 -43.60
CA VAL A 477 82.02 1.59 -42.20
C VAL A 477 81.17 0.32 -42.11
N GLY A 478 81.86 -0.82 -42.06
CA GLY A 478 81.25 -2.10 -41.76
C GLY A 478 80.62 -2.03 -40.37
N LYS A 479 79.33 -2.38 -40.26
CA LYS A 479 78.61 -2.54 -39.00
C LYS A 479 79.38 -3.49 -38.07
N ARG A 480 80.23 -2.95 -37.20
CA ARG A 480 80.77 -3.71 -36.06
C ARG A 480 79.59 -4.01 -35.15
N ARG A 481 79.20 -5.29 -35.04
CA ARG A 481 78.39 -5.77 -33.92
C ARG A 481 79.14 -5.40 -32.65
N ILE A 482 78.64 -4.43 -31.91
CA ILE A 482 79.08 -4.17 -30.55
C ILE A 482 78.42 -5.26 -29.70
N ASN A 483 79.23 -6.22 -29.25
CA ASN A 483 78.85 -7.14 -28.19
C ASN A 483 78.54 -6.32 -26.92
N GLN A 484 77.44 -6.66 -26.29
CA GLN A 484 76.78 -5.90 -25.23
C GLN A 484 77.46 -6.07 -23.85
N GLU A 485 78.79 -6.19 -23.78
CA GLU A 485 79.51 -6.50 -22.54
C GLU A 485 80.49 -5.42 -22.05
N GLU A 486 80.73 -4.32 -22.77
CA GLU A 486 81.66 -3.27 -22.31
C GLU A 486 81.04 -1.87 -22.30
N ALA A 487 79.96 -1.70 -21.52
CA ALA A 487 79.47 -0.38 -21.12
C ALA A 487 79.00 -0.37 -19.65
N LYS A 488 79.94 -0.67 -18.74
CA LYS A 488 80.11 0.07 -17.49
C LYS A 488 81.51 0.68 -17.60
N PRO A 489 81.83 1.87 -17.04
CA PRO A 489 81.55 2.16 -15.62
C PRO A 489 81.51 3.65 -15.15
N TRP A 490 81.26 3.79 -13.83
CA TRP A 490 81.60 4.86 -12.87
C TRP A 490 80.86 6.21 -12.91
N ILE A 491 79.81 6.34 -12.09
CA ILE A 491 79.86 7.14 -10.85
C ILE A 491 79.05 6.38 -9.79
N GLU A 492 79.74 5.97 -8.72
CA GLU A 492 79.21 5.34 -7.51
C GLU A 492 79.02 6.40 -6.41
N GLU A 493 78.07 6.13 -5.52
CA GLU A 493 77.99 6.57 -4.12
C GLU A 493 77.86 8.07 -3.78
N THR A 494 76.68 8.46 -3.29
CA THR A 494 76.39 8.49 -1.84
C THR A 494 75.02 9.12 -1.53
N VAL A 495 74.47 8.68 -0.39
CA VAL A 495 73.44 9.30 0.48
C VAL A 495 71.98 8.80 0.35
N GLU A 496 71.55 8.24 1.47
CA GLU A 496 70.30 7.58 1.85
C GLU A 496 69.00 8.38 1.59
N PRO A 497 67.85 7.68 1.46
CA PRO A 497 66.53 8.29 1.49
C PRO A 497 66.08 8.58 2.94
N ALA A 498 65.87 9.86 3.24
CA ALA A 498 65.20 10.29 4.46
C ALA A 498 63.70 9.90 4.44
N ALA A 499 63.29 9.26 5.53
CA ALA A 499 61.93 8.82 5.84
C ALA A 499 60.91 9.97 5.99
N LYS A 500 59.63 9.68 5.68
CA LYS A 500 58.42 10.21 6.33
C LYS A 500 57.16 9.43 5.86
N PRO A 501 56.08 9.38 6.66
CA PRO A 501 55.88 8.27 7.59
C PRO A 501 54.65 7.40 7.31
N ARG A 502 54.70 6.22 7.91
CA ARG A 502 53.63 5.24 8.12
C ARG A 502 52.51 5.85 8.98
N MET A 503 51.26 5.81 8.52
CA MET A 503 50.11 5.65 9.41
C MET A 503 49.49 4.28 9.16
N GLU A 504 49.36 3.55 10.26
CA GLU A 504 48.93 2.17 10.37
C GLU A 504 47.44 1.95 10.09
N PRO A 505 47.07 0.69 9.81
CA PRO A 505 45.68 0.26 9.68
C PRO A 505 45.02 0.12 11.06
N ARG A 506 43.72 0.33 11.13
CA ARG A 506 42.88 -0.24 12.19
C ARG A 506 41.81 -1.13 11.57
N THR A 507 41.90 -2.40 11.92
CA THR A 507 40.78 -3.36 12.03
C THR A 507 40.85 -3.93 13.45
N PRO A 508 39.79 -4.52 14.02
CA PRO A 508 38.51 -4.94 13.42
C PRO A 508 37.40 -3.89 13.50
#